data_AF-A0A3D2EV36-F1
#
_entry.id   AF-A0A3D2EV36-F1
#
_cell.length_a   1.000
_cell.length_b   1.000
_cell.length_c   1.000
_cell.angle_alpha   90.00
_cell.angle_beta   90.00
_cell.angle_gamma   90.00
#
_symmetry.space_group_name_H-M   'P 1'
#
loop_
_entity.id
_entity.type
_entity.pdbx_description
1 polymer ?
#
loop_
_entity_poly.entity_id
_entity_poly.type
_entity_poly.pdbx_seq_one_letter_code
_entity_poly.pdbx_strand_id
1 'polypeptide(L)' 'LNEALAIVQNMASNKNKVLFVGTKRAAAKVIKEQAERVGMPYVNHRWLGGMLTN' A
#
# COMPACT_ATOMS: atom_id res chain seq x y z
N LEU A 1 5.84 0.04 16.90
CA LEU A 1 5.98 -0.98 15.84
C LEU A 1 4.98 -2.13 16.02
N ASN A 2 4.86 -2.68 17.24
CA ASN A 2 4.01 -3.84 17.51
C ASN A 2 2.53 -3.62 17.21
N GLU A 3 1.98 -2.44 17.49
CA GLU A 3 0.57 -2.13 17.20
C GLU A 3 0.27 -2.07 15.70
N ALA A 4 1.12 -1.38 14.92
CA ALA A 4 0.96 -1.31 13.48
C ALA A 4 1.04 -2.70 12.82
N LEU A 5 1.93 -3.56 13.32
CA LEU A 5 2.04 -4.95 12.87
C LEU A 5 0.75 -5.73 13.15
N ALA A 6 0.19 -5.61 14.36
CA ALA A 6 -1.05 -6.28 14.74
C ALA A 6 -2.24 -5.82 13.86
N ILE A 7 -2.33 -4.53 13.55
CA ILE A 7 -3.39 -3.99 12.67
C ILE A 7 -3.26 -4.57 11.26
N VAL A 8 -2.05 -4.57 10.68
CA VAL A 8 -1.82 -5.10 9.33
C VAL A 8 -2.09 -6.60 9.27
N GLN A 9 -1.71 -7.36 10.31
CA GLN A 9 -2.04 -8.78 10.41
C GLN A 9 -3.55 -9.02 10.43
N ASN A 10 -4.30 -8.26 11.22
CA ASN A 10 -5.76 -8.34 11.27
C ASN A 10 -6.42 -7.96 9.94
N MET A 11 -5.91 -6.93 9.24
CA MET A 11 -6.40 -6.58 7.90
C MET A 11 -6.16 -7.72 6.90
N ALA A 12 -4.97 -8.32 6.94
CA ALA A 12 -4.61 -9.44 6.07
C ALA A 12 -5.46 -10.69 6.34
N SER A 13 -5.68 -11.05 7.62
CA SER A 13 -6.52 -12.20 7.98
C SER A 13 -7.98 -12.02 7.55
N ASN A 14 -8.46 -10.78 7.57
CA ASN A 14 -9.81 -10.41 7.14
C ASN A 14 -9.96 -10.25 5.62
N LYS A 15 -8.90 -10.54 4.83
CA LYS A 15 -8.86 -10.38 3.37
C LYS A 15 -9.10 -8.94 2.89
N ASN A 16 -8.84 -7.96 3.75
CA ASN A 16 -8.95 -6.56 3.37
C ASN A 16 -7.86 -6.21 2.35
N LYS A 17 -8.16 -5.27 1.47
CA LYS A 17 -7.18 -4.70 0.54
C LYS A 17 -6.42 -3.57 1.22
N VAL A 18 -5.09 -3.58 1.09
CA VAL A 18 -4.20 -2.53 1.60
C VAL A 18 -3.58 -1.82 0.41
N LEU A 19 -3.79 -0.52 0.30
CA LEU A 19 -3.21 0.30 -0.76
C LEU A 19 -1.82 0.81 -0.36
N PHE A 20 -0.80 0.43 -1.11
CA PHE A 20 0.57 0.89 -0.90
C PHE A 20 0.79 2.22 -1.63
N VAL A 21 1.25 3.26 -0.94
CA VAL A 21 1.45 4.58 -1.55
C VAL A 21 2.87 5.08 -1.28
N GLY A 22 3.62 5.38 -2.34
CA GLY A 22 4.92 6.02 -2.21
C GLY A 22 5.44 6.57 -3.53
N THR A 23 5.39 7.88 -3.66
CA THR A 23 5.62 8.62 -4.91
C THR A 23 7.04 9.19 -5.02
N LYS A 24 7.81 9.16 -3.93
CA LYS A 24 9.22 9.57 -3.92
C LYS A 24 10.04 8.64 -4.81
N ARG A 25 10.98 9.21 -5.58
CA ARG A 25 11.88 8.44 -6.47
C ARG A 25 12.55 7.24 -5.78
N ALA A 26 13.04 7.41 -4.55
CA ALA A 26 13.68 6.35 -3.77
C ALA A 26 12.72 5.24 -3.31
N ALA A 27 11.41 5.52 -3.19
CA ALA A 27 10.40 4.58 -2.71
C ALA A 27 9.63 3.90 -3.85
N ALA A 28 9.55 4.54 -5.03
CA ALA A 28 8.65 4.13 -6.10
C ALA A 28 8.88 2.70 -6.60
N LYS A 29 10.15 2.28 -6.70
CA LYS A 29 10.51 0.91 -7.08
C LYS A 29 10.11 -0.09 -6.00
N VAL A 30 10.48 0.18 -4.75
CA VAL A 30 10.22 -0.71 -3.60
C VAL A 30 8.71 -0.92 -3.39
N ILE A 31 7.92 0.15 -3.46
CA ILE A 31 6.46 0.07 -3.29
C ILE A 31 5.82 -0.82 -4.34
N LYS A 32 6.19 -0.64 -5.61
CA LYS A 32 5.71 -1.47 -6.72
C LYS A 32 6.06 -2.93 -6.50
N GLU A 33 7.34 -3.23 -6.29
CA GLU A 33 7.84 -4.61 -6.17
C GLU A 33 7.20 -5.36 -5.00
N GLN A 34 7.07 -4.73 -3.83
CA GLN A 34 6.48 -5.40 -2.67
C GLN A 34 4.97 -5.56 -2.80
N ALA A 35 4.26 -4.56 -3.32
CA ALA A 35 2.81 -4.66 -3.52
C ALA A 35 2.45 -5.73 -4.58
N GLU A 36 3.22 -5.83 -5.67
CA GLU A 36 3.07 -6.89 -6.68
C GLU A 36 3.33 -8.28 -6.09
N ARG A 37 4.36 -8.42 -5.24
CA ARG A 37 4.69 -9.69 -4.58
C ARG A 37 3.56 -10.22 -3.70
N VAL A 38 2.79 -9.34 -3.05
CA VAL A 38 1.66 -9.73 -2.19
C VAL A 38 0.29 -9.56 -2.86
N GLY A 39 0.24 -9.19 -4.14
CA GLY A 39 -1.01 -9.00 -4.88
C GLY A 39 -1.92 -7.89 -4.35
N MET A 40 -1.33 -6.82 -3.81
CA MET A 40 -2.04 -5.66 -3.25
C MET A 40 -1.95 -4.44 -4.19
N PRO A 41 -2.96 -3.54 -4.18
CA PRO A 41 -2.94 -2.35 -5.01
C PRO A 41 -1.86 -1.36 -4.57
N TYR A 42 -1.34 -0.55 -5.50
CA TYR A 42 -0.32 0.45 -5.22
C TYR A 42 -0.40 1.72 -6.07
N VAL A 43 0.19 2.80 -5.55
CA VAL A 43 0.48 4.06 -6.27
C VAL A 43 1.93 4.45 -6.01
N ASN A 44 2.76 4.37 -7.06
CA ASN A 44 4.18 4.72 -7.00
C ASN A 44 4.59 5.92 -7.88
N HIS A 45 3.63 6.52 -8.57
CA HIS A 45 3.82 7.72 -9.39
C HIS A 45 3.00 8.87 -8.80
N ARG A 46 2.16 9.54 -9.58
CA ARG A 46 1.35 10.66 -9.10
C ARG A 46 0.05 10.14 -8.45
N TRP A 47 -0.20 10.59 -7.22
CA TRP A 47 -1.54 10.49 -6.62
C TRP A 47 -2.42 11.61 -7.18
N LEU A 48 -3.50 11.26 -7.86
CA LEU A 48 -4.47 12.23 -8.35
C LEU A 48 -5.44 12.56 -7.21
N GLY A 49 -5.76 13.84 -7.05
CA GLY A 49 -6.78 14.26 -6.09
C GLY A 49 -8.09 13.54 -6.38
N GLY A 50 -8.76 13.05 -5.34
CA GLY A 50 -10.01 12.29 -5.48
C GLY A 50 -9.87 10.77 -5.64
N MET A 51 -8.65 10.20 -5.72
CA MET A 51 -8.45 8.74 -5.95
C MET A 51 -9.21 7.79 -5.00
N LEU A 52 -9.61 8.24 -3.80
CA LEU A 52 -10.39 7.43 -2.85
C LEU A 52 -11.78 8.01 -2.54
N THR A 53 -11.98 9.29 -2.81
CA THR A 53 -13.11 10.05 -2.28
C THR A 53 -14.03 10.62 -3.35
N ASN A 54 -13.57 10.66 -4.60
CA ASN A 54 -14.35 11.10 -5.75
C ASN A 54 -15.06 9.92 -6.41
#